data_AF-A0A4Q5T5M9-F1
#
_entry.id   AF-A0A4Q5T5M9-F1
#
_cell.length_a   1.000
_cell.length_b   1.000
_cell.length_c   1.000
_cell.angle_alpha   90.00
_cell.angle_beta   90.00
_cell.angle_gamma   90.00
#
_symmetry.space_group_name_H-M   'P 1'
#
loop_
_entity.id
_entity.type
_entity.pdbx_description
1 polymer ?
#
loop_
_entity_poly.entity_id
_entity_poly.type
_entity_poly.pdbx_seq_one_letter_code
_entity_poly.pdbx_strand_id
1 'polypeptide(L)'
;RTLSDDDNMDKEWESFTRHFDKVHSDFIIGLKDKHPTVTGNEVKLCAYLRMNLSTKEIAQLMNISVRGVEISRYRLRKKLLIPSEMNLFDYLITIQSKN
;
A
#
# COMPACT_ATOMS: atom_id res chain seq x y z
N ARG A 1 15.17 15.36 18.21
CA ARG A 1 15.75 15.49 16.85
C ARG A 1 15.05 14.45 16.01
N THR A 2 13.95 14.78 15.34
CA THR A 2 13.08 13.77 14.72
C THR A 2 12.29 14.32 13.53
N LEU A 3 12.81 15.35 12.87
CA LEU A 3 12.21 15.91 11.65
C LEU A 3 12.95 15.45 10.38
N SER A 4 14.16 14.89 10.52
CA SER A 4 15.00 14.48 9.38
C SER A 4 14.56 13.18 8.73
N ASP A 5 14.03 12.25 9.52
CA ASP A 5 13.83 10.87 9.08
C ASP A 5 12.49 10.71 8.36
N ASP A 6 11.43 11.36 8.86
CA ASP A 6 10.11 11.41 8.18
C ASP A 6 10.21 12.15 6.82
N ASP A 7 10.91 13.29 6.77
CA ASP A 7 11.15 14.04 5.53
C ASP A 7 11.89 13.19 4.48
N ASN A 8 12.76 12.28 4.91
CA ASN A 8 13.49 11.41 4.01
C ASN A 8 12.62 10.25 3.51
N MET A 9 11.80 9.66 4.39
CA MET A 9 10.83 8.61 4.02
C MET A 9 9.77 9.11 3.04
N ASP A 10 9.32 10.36 3.16
CA ASP A 10 8.36 10.93 2.21
C ASP A 10 9.01 11.22 0.86
N LYS A 11 10.28 11.63 0.80
CA LYS A 11 11.03 11.75 -0.46
C LYS A 11 11.26 10.40 -1.13
N GLU A 12 11.60 9.38 -0.36
CA GLU A 12 11.72 8.00 -0.85
C GLU A 12 10.38 7.50 -1.39
N TRP A 13 9.27 7.78 -0.68
CA TRP A 13 7.92 7.46 -1.14
C TRP A 13 7.52 8.21 -2.42
N GLU A 14 7.84 9.49 -2.55
CA GLU A 14 7.58 10.26 -3.77
C GLU A 14 8.38 9.70 -4.95
N SER A 15 9.66 9.39 -4.74
CA SER A 15 10.50 8.77 -5.75
C SER A 15 9.97 7.40 -6.17
N PHE A 16 9.57 6.59 -5.19
CA PHE A 16 8.91 5.33 -5.40
C PHE A 16 7.63 5.50 -6.24
N THR A 17 6.75 6.42 -5.85
CA THR A 17 5.46 6.65 -6.53
C THR A 17 5.67 7.03 -8.00
N ARG A 18 6.66 7.87 -8.30
CA ARG A 18 7.01 8.22 -9.69
C ARG A 18 7.43 7.01 -10.54
N HIS A 19 8.10 6.02 -9.96
CA HIS A 19 8.47 4.79 -10.67
C HIS A 19 7.30 3.80 -10.70
N PHE A 20 6.57 3.69 -9.59
CA PHE A 20 5.41 2.83 -9.44
C PHE A 20 4.32 3.21 -10.44
N ASP A 21 3.98 4.49 -10.56
CA ASP A 21 2.96 4.98 -11.50
C ASP A 21 3.34 4.77 -12.97
N LYS A 22 4.63 4.60 -13.29
CA LYS A 22 5.07 4.25 -14.66
C LYS A 22 4.87 2.77 -15.00
N VAL A 23 4.91 1.90 -14.00
CA VAL A 23 4.85 0.42 -14.16
C VAL A 23 3.47 -0.12 -13.83
N HIS A 24 2.78 0.54 -12.90
CA HIS A 24 1.46 0.21 -12.38
C HIS A 24 0.52 1.40 -12.55
N SER A 25 0.69 2.10 -13.68
CA SER A 25 -0.19 3.16 -14.14
C SER A 25 -1.62 2.74 -13.87
N ASP A 26 -2.36 3.57 -13.15
CA ASP A 26 -3.77 3.39 -12.82
C ASP A 26 -4.13 2.51 -11.62
N PHE A 27 -3.18 1.87 -10.94
CA PHE A 27 -3.50 1.16 -9.69
C PHE A 27 -3.97 2.12 -8.59
N ILE A 28 -3.21 3.20 -8.34
CA ILE A 28 -3.53 4.14 -7.26
C ILE A 28 -4.86 4.84 -7.55
N ILE A 29 -5.12 5.19 -8.80
CA ILE A 29 -6.38 5.79 -9.26
C ILE A 29 -7.53 4.79 -9.03
N GLY A 30 -7.44 3.57 -9.60
CA GLY A 30 -8.48 2.56 -9.44
C GLY A 30 -8.71 2.13 -7.98
N LEU A 31 -7.67 2.18 -7.14
CA LEU A 31 -7.78 1.92 -5.70
C LEU A 31 -8.59 3.00 -5.01
N LYS A 32 -8.31 4.27 -5.29
CA LYS A 32 -9.04 5.41 -4.72
C LYS A 32 -10.48 5.50 -5.26
N ASP A 33 -10.70 5.14 -6.52
CA ASP A 33 -12.04 5.10 -7.11
C ASP A 33 -12.92 4.02 -6.45
N LYS A 34 -12.36 2.82 -6.25
CA LYS A 34 -13.07 1.72 -5.57
C LYS A 34 -13.20 1.93 -4.07
N HIS A 35 -12.19 2.54 -3.43
CA HIS A 35 -12.10 2.71 -1.97
C HIS A 35 -11.70 4.13 -1.61
N PRO A 36 -12.60 5.12 -1.75
CA PRO A 36 -12.27 6.53 -1.54
C PRO A 36 -11.86 6.87 -0.10
N THR A 37 -12.11 5.97 0.86
CA THR A 37 -11.80 6.19 2.27
C THR A 37 -10.39 5.74 2.67
N VAL A 38 -9.61 5.15 1.76
CA VAL A 38 -8.22 4.74 2.06
C VAL A 38 -7.34 5.96 2.32
N THR A 39 -6.54 5.87 3.38
CA THR A 39 -5.58 6.89 3.78
C THR A 39 -4.28 6.76 2.98
N GLY A 40 -3.43 7.79 3.02
CA GLY A 40 -2.11 7.74 2.38
C GLY A 40 -1.28 6.52 2.80
N ASN A 41 -1.22 6.20 4.09
CA ASN A 41 -0.48 5.03 4.59
C ASN A 41 -1.08 3.70 4.13
N GLU A 42 -2.40 3.62 3.95
CA GLU A 42 -3.06 2.43 3.41
C GLU A 42 -2.77 2.29 1.91
N VAL A 43 -2.69 3.40 1.16
CA VAL A 43 -2.22 3.38 -0.23
C VAL A 43 -0.78 2.89 -0.31
N LYS A 44 0.12 3.38 0.57
CA LYS A 44 1.52 2.90 0.67
C LYS A 44 1.56 1.38 0.88
N LEU A 45 0.80 0.88 1.87
CA LEU A 45 0.70 -0.55 2.16
C LEU A 45 0.16 -1.35 0.95
N CYS A 46 -0.91 -0.89 0.32
CA CYS A 46 -1.47 -1.52 -0.88
C CYS A 46 -0.46 -1.62 -2.03
N ALA A 47 0.33 -0.57 -2.27
CA ALA A 47 1.36 -0.56 -3.31
C ALA A 47 2.45 -1.61 -3.03
N TYR A 48 2.97 -1.64 -1.80
CA TYR A 48 3.97 -2.64 -1.40
C TYR A 48 3.45 -4.08 -1.47
N LEU A 49 2.19 -4.30 -1.09
CA LEU A 49 1.54 -5.60 -1.23
C LEU A 49 1.42 -6.01 -2.69
N ARG A 50 1.00 -5.10 -3.58
CA ARG A 50 0.87 -5.36 -5.02
C ARG A 50 2.21 -5.69 -5.68
N MET A 51 3.31 -5.15 -5.16
CA MET A 51 4.67 -5.50 -5.58
C MET A 51 5.17 -6.84 -5.04
N ASN A 52 4.32 -7.58 -4.33
CA ASN A 52 4.64 -8.87 -3.73
C ASN A 52 5.81 -8.79 -2.73
N LEU A 53 5.96 -7.65 -2.03
CA LEU A 53 6.95 -7.50 -0.96
C LEU A 53 6.56 -8.35 0.26
N SER A 54 7.58 -8.91 0.92
CA SER A 54 7.40 -9.66 2.15
C SER A 54 7.00 -8.75 3.32
N THR A 55 6.34 -9.31 4.33
CA THR A 55 5.97 -8.58 5.55
C THR A 55 7.18 -7.92 6.23
N LYS A 56 8.39 -8.50 6.09
CA LYS A 56 9.63 -7.95 6.64
C LYS A 56 10.11 -6.72 5.88
N GLU A 57 10.09 -6.76 4.55
CA GLU A 57 10.46 -5.60 3.71
C GLU A 57 9.46 -4.46 3.93
N ILE A 58 8.16 -4.77 3.98
CA ILE A 58 7.12 -3.77 4.28
C ILE A 58 7.35 -3.14 5.66
N ALA A 59 7.70 -3.94 6.67
CA ALA A 59 7.97 -3.44 8.02
C ALA A 59 9.12 -2.42 8.03
N GLN A 60 10.20 -2.71 7.29
CA GLN A 60 11.34 -1.80 7.11
C GLN A 60 10.92 -0.51 6.39
N LEU A 61 10.24 -0.63 5.25
CA LEU A 61 9.81 0.52 4.44
C LEU A 61 8.77 1.41 5.12
N MET A 62 7.93 0.83 6.00
CA MET A 62 6.93 1.58 6.75
C MET A 62 7.42 2.02 8.13
N ASN A 63 8.66 1.69 8.50
CA ASN A 63 9.25 1.95 9.83
C ASN A 63 8.34 1.49 10.98
N ILE A 64 7.79 0.28 10.88
CA ILE A 64 6.97 -0.36 11.92
C ILE A 64 7.42 -1.80 12.14
N SER A 65 6.94 -2.42 13.22
CA SER A 65 7.21 -3.84 13.45
C SER A 65 6.49 -4.73 12.43
N VAL A 66 7.01 -5.95 12.19
CA VAL A 66 6.33 -7.00 11.42
C VAL A 66 4.90 -7.21 11.93
N ARG A 67 4.73 -7.23 13.27
CA ARG A 67 3.42 -7.31 13.91
C ARG A 67 2.52 -6.13 13.55
N GLY A 68 3.08 -4.92 13.47
CA GLY A 68 2.39 -3.73 13.01
C GLY A 68 1.89 -3.85 11.57
N VAL A 69 2.68 -4.46 10.68
CA VAL A 69 2.26 -4.76 9.30
C VAL A 69 1.10 -5.75 9.29
N GLU A 70 1.17 -6.84 10.05
CA GLU A 70 0.09 -7.83 10.15
C GLU A 70 -1.24 -7.22 10.59
N ILE A 71 -1.20 -6.38 11.64
CA ILE A 71 -2.39 -5.69 12.14
C ILE A 71 -2.91 -4.71 11.08
N SER A 72 -2.01 -3.99 10.41
CA SER A 72 -2.40 -3.06 9.34
C SER A 72 -3.03 -3.79 8.15
N ARG A 73 -2.51 -4.96 7.75
CA ARG A 73 -3.11 -5.83 6.73
C ARG A 73 -4.50 -6.32 7.15
N TYR A 74 -4.67 -6.70 8.42
CA TYR A 74 -5.98 -7.12 8.94
C TYR A 74 -7.01 -5.98 8.87
N ARG A 75 -6.63 -4.78 9.34
CA ARG A 75 -7.49 -3.59 9.27
C ARG A 75 -7.81 -3.19 7.84
N LEU A 76 -6.81 -3.17 6.97
CA LEU A 76 -6.96 -2.87 5.55
C LEU A 76 -7.97 -3.83 4.91
N ARG A 77 -7.85 -5.13 5.16
CA ARG A 77 -8.78 -6.12 4.63
C ARG A 77 -10.23 -5.89 5.03
N LYS A 78 -10.46 -5.54 6.31
CA LYS A 78 -11.79 -5.17 6.81
C LYS A 78 -12.30 -3.89 6.16
N LYS A 79 -11.44 -2.88 5.99
CA LYS A 79 -11.79 -1.60 5.37
C LYS A 79 -12.15 -1.73 3.89
N LEU A 80 -11.41 -2.56 3.15
CA LEU A 80 -11.66 -2.87 1.74
C LEU A 80 -12.80 -3.89 1.55
N LEU A 81 -13.42 -4.36 2.64
CA LEU A 81 -14.50 -5.34 2.65
C LEU A 81 -14.17 -6.64 1.90
N ILE A 82 -12.93 -7.13 2.04
CA ILE A 82 -12.45 -8.32 1.32
C ILE A 82 -12.81 -9.60 2.11
N PRO A 83 -13.58 -10.55 1.52
CA PRO A 83 -13.97 -11.82 2.17
C PRO A 83 -12.78 -12.71 2.55
N SER A 84 -12.90 -13.56 3.59
CA SER A 84 -11.88 -14.53 4.07
C SER A 84 -11.27 -15.37 2.96
N GLU A 85 -12.07 -15.72 1.99
CA GLU A 85 -11.83 -16.66 0.91
C GLU A 85 -11.01 -16.01 -0.22
N MET A 86 -10.97 -14.68 -0.26
CA MET A 86 -10.24 -13.91 -1.26
C MET A 86 -8.88 -13.48 -0.75
N ASN A 87 -7.81 -13.86 -1.45
CA ASN A 87 -6.47 -13.40 -1.12
C ASN A 87 -6.37 -11.88 -1.32
N LEU A 88 -5.77 -11.17 -0.35
CA LEU A 88 -5.58 -9.72 -0.42
C LEU A 88 -4.70 -9.32 -1.62
N PHE A 89 -3.65 -10.09 -1.92
CA PHE A 89 -2.79 -9.84 -3.07
C PHE A 89 -3.58 -9.96 -4.39
N ASP A 90 -4.27 -11.08 -4.58
CA ASP A 90 -5.05 -11.33 -5.80
C ASP A 90 -6.11 -10.24 -6.00
N TYR A 91 -6.79 -9.86 -4.92
CA TYR A 91 -7.74 -8.74 -4.95
C TYR A 91 -7.09 -7.46 -5.46
N LEU A 92 -5.94 -7.08 -4.88
CA LEU A 92 -5.24 -5.86 -5.27
C LEU A 92 -4.81 -5.90 -6.73
N ILE A 93 -4.38 -7.05 -7.27
CA ILE A 93 -4.02 -7.23 -8.69
C ILE A 93 -5.20 -6.90 -9.62
N THR A 94 -6.43 -7.22 -9.22
CA THR A 94 -7.65 -6.90 -10.01
C THR A 94 -7.97 -5.41 -10.11
N ILE A 95 -7.34 -4.57 -9.29
CA ILE A 95 -7.55 -3.12 -9.32
C ILE A 95 -6.75 -2.51 -10.47
N GLN A 96 -7.47 -1.89 -11.40
CA GLN A 96 -6.98 -1.12 -12.54
C GLN A 96 -8.01 0.00 -12.79
N SER A 97 -7.58 1.18 -13.25
CA SER A 97 -8.54 2.18 -13.74
C SER A 97 -9.18 1.67 -15.03
N LYS A 98 -10.47 1.95 -15.21
CA LYS A 98 -11.09 1.80 -16.52
C LYS A 98 -10.67 3.01 -17.35
N ASN A 99 -9.88 2.79 -18.40
CA ASN A 99 -9.84 3.73 -19.52
C ASN A 99 -11.23 3.79 -20.18
#